data_AF-A0A7T8KFI3-F1
#
_entry.id   AF-A0A7T8KFI3-F1
#
_cell.length_a   1.000
_cell.length_b   1.000
_cell.length_c   1.000
_cell.angle_alpha   90.00
_cell.angle_beta   90.00
_cell.angle_gamma   90.00
#
_symmetry.space_group_name_H-M   'P 1'
#
loop_
_entity.id
_entity.type
_entity.pdbx_description
1 polymer ?
#
loop_
_entity_poly.entity_id
_entity_poly.type
_entity_poly.pdbx_seq_one_letter_code
_entity_poly.pdbx_strand_id
1 'polypeptide(L)'
;MGEESSISRRVGDIKSAIEDSSSEYEIEKMRERMARLSSGVAVLKIGGSSEVEVNEKKDRVNDALCATRAAIEEGIVPGGGTALLRSIGALDLVATTNDDQIKGS
;
A
#
# COMPACT_ATOMS: atom_id res chain seq x y z
N MET A 1 -9.40 29.66 -0.32
CA MET A 1 -7.96 29.40 -0.52
C MET A 1 -7.27 29.65 0.82
N GLY A 2 -6.82 28.60 1.51
CA GLY A 2 -6.29 28.74 2.88
C GLY A 2 -5.94 27.41 3.56
N GLU A 3 -6.53 26.30 3.11
CA GLU A 3 -6.17 24.97 3.62
C GLU A 3 -4.83 24.47 3.07
N GLU A 4 -4.56 24.68 1.78
CA GLU A 4 -3.31 24.20 1.16
C GLU A 4 -2.05 24.87 1.74
N SER A 5 -2.11 26.19 1.99
CA SER A 5 -1.00 26.93 2.58
C SER A 5 -0.78 26.61 4.06
N SER A 6 -1.85 26.33 4.80
CA SER A 6 -1.76 25.93 6.22
C SER A 6 -1.24 24.50 6.39
N ILE A 7 -1.60 23.58 5.48
CA ILE A 7 -1.01 22.24 5.41
C ILE A 7 0.49 22.33 5.06
N SER A 8 0.85 23.12 4.04
CA SER A 8 2.24 23.29 3.62
C SER A 8 3.13 23.86 4.74
N ARG A 9 2.62 24.86 5.49
CA ARG A 9 3.29 25.38 6.69
C ARG A 9 3.52 24.30 7.75
N ARG A 10 2.48 23.52 8.08
CA ARG A 10 2.59 22.43 9.07
C ARG A 10 3.57 21.33 8.65
N VAL A 11 3.66 21.04 7.35
CA VAL A 11 4.67 20.11 6.82
C VAL A 11 6.08 20.67 6.99
N GLY A 12 6.27 21.98 6.78
CA GLY A 12 7.53 22.68 7.06
C GLY A 12 7.93 22.60 8.53
N ASP A 13 7.01 22.91 9.44
CA ASP A 13 7.26 22.87 10.89
C ASP A 13 7.67 21.46 11.37
N ILE A 14 7.03 20.41 10.82
CA ILE A 14 7.36 19.02 11.16
C ILE A 14 8.73 18.61 10.59
N LYS A 15 9.13 19.11 9.42
CA LYS A 15 10.48 18.86 8.87
C LYS A 15 11.57 19.45 9.76
N SER A 16 11.42 20.70 10.21
CA SER A 16 12.36 21.30 11.16
C SER A 16 12.43 20.51 12.47
N ALA A 17 11.28 20.07 13.00
CA ALA A 17 11.25 19.26 14.22
C ALA A 17 11.90 17.86 14.06
N ILE A 18 11.91 17.30 12.84
CA ILE A 18 12.63 16.05 12.53
C ILE A 18 14.14 16.28 12.52
N GLU A 19 14.60 17.42 11.98
CA GLU A 19 16.03 17.78 11.94
C GLU A 19 16.59 18.05 13.35
N ASP A 20 15.77 18.60 14.24
CA ASP A 20 16.15 18.90 15.63
C ASP A 20 16.01 17.69 16.60
N SER A 21 15.33 16.61 16.20
CA SER A 21 15.17 15.40 17.03
C SER A 21 16.29 14.39 16.75
N SER A 22 16.87 13.84 17.82
CA SER A 22 17.89 12.77 17.74
C SER A 22 17.32 11.38 18.01
N SER A 23 16.02 11.27 18.27
CA SER A 23 15.35 10.01 18.61
C SER A 23 14.72 9.39 17.38
N GLU A 24 15.20 8.21 17.00
CA GLU A 24 14.71 7.47 15.82
C GLU A 24 13.20 7.19 15.91
N TYR A 25 12.68 6.91 17.12
CA TYR A 25 11.25 6.74 17.38
C TYR A 25 10.43 8.01 17.11
N GLU A 26 10.94 9.17 17.50
CA GLU A 26 10.24 10.45 17.28
C GLU A 26 10.28 10.83 15.80
N ILE A 27 11.41 10.62 15.13
CA ILE A 27 11.57 10.83 13.69
C ILE A 27 10.57 9.96 12.91
N GLU A 28 10.47 8.67 13.24
CA GLU A 28 9.53 7.73 12.62
C GLU A 28 8.07 8.23 12.75
N LYS A 29 7.67 8.61 13.96
CA LYS A 29 6.31 9.09 14.27
C LYS A 29 5.99 10.43 13.59
N MET A 30 6.97 11.33 13.49
CA MET A 30 6.81 12.60 12.80
C MET A 30 6.77 12.44 11.28
N ARG A 31 7.54 11.49 10.73
CA ARG A 31 7.45 11.10 9.31
C ARG A 31 6.09 10.53 8.96
N GLU A 32 5.53 9.68 9.81
CA GLU A 32 4.17 9.12 9.62
C GLU A 32 3.12 10.24 9.59
N ARG A 33 3.19 11.18 10.53
CA ARG A 33 2.28 12.33 10.60
C ARG A 33 2.46 13.29 9.42
N MET A 34 3.69 13.54 9.01
CA MET A 34 4.02 14.34 7.82
C MET A 34 3.48 13.69 6.55
N ALA A 35 3.59 12.37 6.42
CA ALA A 35 3.05 11.61 5.29
C ALA A 35 1.52 11.73 5.25
N ARG A 36 0.82 11.58 6.38
CA ARG A 36 -0.63 11.77 6.46
C ARG A 36 -1.07 13.20 6.09
N LEU A 37 -0.28 14.22 6.44
CA LEU A 37 -0.55 15.62 6.11
C LEU A 37 -0.19 15.98 4.66
N SER A 38 0.85 15.36 4.11
CA SER A 38 1.33 15.60 2.74
C SER A 38 0.66 14.71 1.71
N SER A 39 -0.02 13.65 2.14
CA SER A 39 -0.81 12.76 1.30
C SER A 39 -2.05 13.50 0.83
N GLY A 40 -1.85 14.39 -0.14
CA GLY A 40 -2.90 15.08 -0.86
C GLY A 40 -3.86 14.05 -1.46
N VAL A 41 -5.15 14.25 -1.23
CA VAL A 41 -6.18 13.39 -1.80
C VAL A 41 -6.20 13.62 -3.32
N ALA A 42 -5.61 12.68 -4.07
CA ALA A 42 -5.69 12.71 -5.52
C ALA A 42 -7.09 12.27 -5.96
N VAL A 43 -7.85 13.18 -6.58
CA VAL A 43 -9.20 12.89 -7.09
C VAL A 43 -9.11 12.49 -8.56
N LEU A 44 -9.39 11.22 -8.85
CA LEU A 44 -9.50 10.71 -10.22
C LEU A 44 -10.92 10.97 -10.76
N LYS A 45 -11.03 11.75 -11.85
CA LYS A 45 -12.30 12.00 -12.54
C LYS A 45 -12.46 11.00 -13.68
N ILE A 46 -13.38 10.04 -13.52
CA ILE A 46 -13.72 9.07 -14.57
C ILE A 46 -14.94 9.58 -15.35
N GLY A 47 -14.82 9.64 -16.67
CA GLY A 47 -15.88 10.06 -17.58
C GLY A 47 -16.21 8.98 -18.63
N GLY A 48 -17.38 9.13 -19.26
CA GLY A 48 -17.92 8.19 -20.24
C GLY A 48 -19.17 8.77 -20.90
N SER A 49 -19.62 8.16 -21.99
CA SER A 49 -20.77 8.63 -22.76
C SER A 49 -22.11 8.19 -22.16
N SER A 50 -22.11 7.19 -21.29
CA SER A 50 -23.29 6.70 -20.55
C SER A 50 -22.94 6.37 -19.10
N GLU A 51 -23.95 6.36 -18.23
CA GLU A 51 -23.78 6.01 -16.80
C GLU A 51 -23.20 4.61 -16.62
N VAL A 52 -23.63 3.65 -17.42
CA VAL A 52 -23.14 2.25 -17.38
C VAL A 52 -21.64 2.20 -17.69
N GLU A 53 -21.20 2.93 -18.72
CA GLU A 53 -19.78 2.97 -19.11
C GLU A 53 -18.92 3.67 -18.04
N VAL A 54 -19.43 4.73 -17.42
CA VAL A 54 -18.75 5.42 -16.31
C VAL A 54 -18.56 4.49 -15.13
N ASN A 55 -19.60 3.73 -14.76
CA ASN A 55 -19.52 2.77 -13.65
C ASN A 55 -18.53 1.64 -13.96
N GLU A 56 -18.59 1.03 -15.15
CA GLU A 56 -17.63 -0.01 -15.52
C GLU A 56 -16.17 0.50 -15.53
N LYS A 57 -15.94 1.71 -16.06
CA LYS A 57 -14.61 2.34 -16.01
C LYS A 57 -14.18 2.65 -14.59
N LYS A 58 -15.09 3.10 -13.73
CA LYS A 58 -14.80 3.39 -12.33
C LYS A 58 -14.39 2.12 -11.58
N ASP A 59 -15.11 1.02 -11.77
CA ASP A 59 -14.81 -0.25 -11.12
C ASP A 59 -13.44 -0.79 -11.57
N ARG A 60 -13.15 -0.76 -12.88
CA ARG A 60 -11.81 -1.12 -13.39
C ARG A 60 -10.67 -0.29 -12.82
N VAL A 61 -10.87 1.02 -12.69
CA VAL A 61 -9.86 1.93 -12.13
C VAL A 61 -9.66 1.65 -10.65
N ASN A 62 -10.73 1.36 -9.91
CA ASN A 62 -10.65 1.04 -8.50
C ASN A 62 -9.90 -0.29 -8.27
N ASP A 63 -10.21 -1.31 -9.08
CA ASP A 63 -9.50 -2.60 -9.02
C ASP A 63 -8.01 -2.43 -9.34
N ALA A 64 -7.68 -1.68 -10.40
CA ALA A 64 -6.29 -1.40 -10.76
C ALA A 64 -5.55 -0.63 -9.65
N LEU A 65 -6.20 0.33 -9.01
CA LEU A 65 -5.64 1.09 -7.89
C LEU A 65 -5.35 0.18 -6.69
N CYS A 66 -6.30 -0.69 -6.34
CA CYS A 66 -6.12 -1.65 -5.24
C CYS A 66 -5.01 -2.65 -5.55
N ALA A 67 -4.98 -3.20 -6.77
CA ALA A 67 -3.96 -4.16 -7.18
C ALA A 67 -2.54 -3.54 -7.18
N THR A 68 -2.40 -2.31 -7.67
CA THR A 68 -1.09 -1.62 -7.68
C THR A 68 -0.64 -1.23 -6.28
N ARG A 69 -1.55 -0.83 -5.38
CA ARG A 69 -1.23 -0.61 -3.96
C ARG A 69 -0.72 -1.88 -3.29
N ALA A 70 -1.43 -2.99 -3.43
CA ALA A 70 -1.01 -4.28 -2.89
C ALA A 70 0.35 -4.72 -3.44
N ALA A 71 0.59 -4.54 -4.75
CA ALA A 71 1.86 -4.85 -5.39
C ALA A 71 3.03 -3.99 -4.87
N ILE A 72 2.78 -2.74 -4.48
CA ILE A 72 3.80 -1.86 -3.88
C ILE A 72 4.10 -2.29 -2.43
N GLU A 73 3.10 -2.70 -1.67
CA GLU A 73 3.23 -3.07 -0.25
C GLU A 73 3.89 -4.44 -0.05
N GLU A 74 3.46 -5.46 -0.79
CA GLU A 74 3.89 -6.86 -0.61
C GLU A 74 4.84 -7.35 -1.71
N GLY A 75 5.00 -6.58 -2.79
CA GLY A 75 5.75 -6.99 -3.98
C GLY A 75 4.88 -7.75 -4.99
N ILE A 76 5.52 -8.20 -6.08
CA ILE A 76 4.84 -8.90 -7.18
C ILE A 76 5.37 -10.33 -7.33
N VAL A 77 4.46 -11.26 -7.61
CA VAL A 77 4.78 -12.66 -7.91
C VAL A 77 4.16 -13.10 -9.24
N PRO A 78 4.71 -14.14 -9.90
CA PRO A 78 4.10 -14.70 -11.11
C PRO A 78 2.67 -15.20 -10.86
N GLY A 79 1.71 -14.64 -11.60
CA GLY A 79 0.29 -15.00 -11.49
C GLY A 79 -0.07 -16.37 -12.09
N GLY A 80 -1.36 -16.59 -12.32
CA GLY A 80 -1.88 -17.83 -12.93
C GLY A 80 -1.70 -19.09 -12.07
N GLY A 81 -1.55 -18.94 -10.75
CA GLY A 81 -1.26 -20.05 -9.84
C GLY A 81 0.20 -20.52 -9.85
N THR A 82 1.06 -19.94 -10.69
CA THR A 82 2.48 -20.32 -10.81
C THR A 82 3.25 -20.06 -9.53
N ALA A 83 2.96 -18.96 -8.82
CA ALA A 83 3.53 -18.69 -7.51
C ALA A 83 3.23 -19.83 -6.52
N LEU A 84 1.99 -20.31 -6.45
CA LEU A 84 1.60 -21.40 -5.56
C LEU A 84 2.32 -22.71 -5.92
N LEU A 85 2.41 -23.04 -7.20
CA LEU A 85 3.14 -24.23 -7.67
C LEU A 85 4.63 -24.19 -7.26
N ARG A 86 5.26 -23.03 -7.36
CA ARG A 86 6.67 -22.85 -6.96
C ARG A 86 6.86 -22.92 -5.45
N SER A 87 5.87 -22.50 -4.66
CA SER A 87 5.92 -22.58 -3.21
C SER A 87 5.87 -24.02 -2.68
N ILE A 88 5.41 -25.00 -3.47
CA ILE A 88 5.34 -26.41 -3.03
C ILE A 88 6.73 -26.95 -2.69
N GLY A 89 7.75 -26.69 -3.51
CA GLY A 89 9.11 -27.18 -3.24
C GLY A 89 9.75 -26.57 -1.99
N ALA A 90 9.23 -25.44 -1.49
CA ALA A 90 9.68 -24.89 -0.21
C ALA A 90 9.14 -25.68 0.99
N LEU A 91 8.03 -26.42 0.84
CA LEU A 91 7.47 -27.27 1.90
C LEU A 91 8.36 -28.48 2.20
N ASP A 92 9.07 -29.00 1.20
CA ASP A 92 10.02 -30.11 1.37
C ASP A 92 11.21 -29.75 2.29
N LEU A 93 11.46 -28.46 2.49
CA LEU A 93 12.50 -27.94 3.39
C LEU A 93 12.00 -27.71 4.81
N VAL A 94 10.69 -27.86 5.06
CA VAL A 94 10.08 -27.66 6.38
C VAL A 94 10.19 -28.96 7.18
N ALA A 95 11.00 -28.94 8.23
CA ALA A 95 11.09 -30.06 9.17
C ALA A 95 9.80 -30.15 10.01
N THR A 96 8.99 -31.17 9.77
CA THR A 96 7.76 -31.44 10.53
C THR A 96 8.03 -32.36 11.71
N THR A 97 7.41 -32.08 12.86
CA THR A 97 7.62 -32.86 14.10
C THR A 97 6.69 -34.07 14.23
N ASN A 98 5.62 -34.16 13.42
CA ASN A 98 4.62 -35.24 13.52
C ASN A 98 3.92 -35.51 12.18
N ASP A 99 3.47 -36.75 11.95
CA ASP A 99 2.87 -37.23 10.68
C ASP A 99 1.58 -36.49 10.28
N ASP A 100 0.83 -35.94 11.24
CA ASP A 100 -0.39 -35.15 10.95
C ASP A 100 -0.08 -33.81 10.26
N GLN A 101 1.11 -33.24 10.48
CA GLN A 101 1.52 -32.01 9.80
C GLN A 101 1.98 -32.24 8.35
N ILE A 102 2.32 -33.49 8.00
CA ILE A 102 2.72 -33.89 6.64
C ILE A 102 1.48 -34.00 5.73
N LYS A 103 0.30 -34.29 6.29
CA LYS A 103 -0.91 -34.62 5.52
C LYS A 103 -1.84 -33.46 5.20
N GLY A 104 -1.53 -32.24 5.65
CA GLY A 104 -2.22 -31.01 5.25
C GLY A 104 -3.75 -31.11 5.28
N SER A 105 -4.33 -31.13 6.48
CA SER A 105 -5.76 -30.84 6.68
C SER A 105 -6.03 -29.35 6.68
#